data_AF-A0A1I6GY08-F1
#
_entry.id   AF-A0A1I6GY08-F1
#
_cell.length_a   1.000
_cell.length_b   1.000
_cell.length_c   1.000
_cell.angle_alpha   90.00
_cell.angle_beta   90.00
_cell.angle_gamma   90.00
#
_symmetry.space_group_name_H-M   'P 1'
#
loop_
_entity.id
_entity.type
_entity.pdbx_description
1 polymer ?
#
loop_
_entity_poly.entity_id
_entity_poly.type
_entity_poly.pdbx_seq_one_letter_code
_entity_poly.pdbx_strand_id
1 'polypeptide(L)' 'MSQLTTENTNAFAHRIAGDSLVYDCPECEFGEVLVTDLIESSDARCLDCGARYRLHVERVDDRDE' A
#
# COMPACT_ATOMS: atom_id res chain seq x y z
N MET A 1 -7.83 15.41 -9.49
CA MET A 1 -7.24 14.20 -8.87
C MET A 1 -6.69 14.63 -7.54
N SER A 2 -7.30 14.16 -6.44
CA SER A 2 -6.95 14.58 -5.09
C SER A 2 -5.67 13.88 -4.64
N GLN A 3 -4.74 14.63 -4.05
CA GLN A 3 -3.50 14.11 -3.51
C GLN A 3 -3.79 13.21 -2.31
N LEU A 4 -3.22 12.00 -2.29
CA LEU A 4 -3.35 11.07 -1.16
C LEU A 4 -2.45 11.55 -0.01
N THR A 5 -3.01 11.65 1.18
CA THR A 5 -2.37 12.09 2.43
C THR A 5 -2.51 10.98 3.48
N THR A 6 -1.68 11.01 4.52
CA THR A 6 -1.77 10.10 5.68
C THR A 6 -3.13 10.13 6.38
N GLU A 7 -3.92 11.20 6.19
CA GLU A 7 -5.26 11.36 6.75
C GLU A 7 -6.36 10.77 5.87
N ASN A 8 -6.12 10.59 4.56
CA ASN A 8 -7.07 10.01 3.61
C ASN A 8 -6.69 8.62 3.10
N THR A 9 -5.49 8.16 3.43
CA THR A 9 -5.02 6.82 3.11
C THR A 9 -5.27 5.95 4.34
N ASN A 10 -6.34 5.16 4.31
CA ASN A 10 -6.61 4.14 5.32
C ASN A 10 -5.65 2.95 5.20
N ALA A 11 -4.34 3.20 5.07
CA ALA A 11 -3.33 2.14 5.06
C ALA A 11 -3.16 1.62 6.50
N PHE A 12 -4.10 0.80 6.96
CA PHE A 12 -3.98 0.10 8.23
C PHE A 12 -3.28 -1.23 7.98
N ALA A 13 -2.07 -1.38 8.52
CA ALA A 13 -1.37 -2.66 8.49
C ALA A 13 -2.10 -3.67 9.40
N HIS A 14 -3.06 -4.41 8.86
CA HIS A 14 -3.70 -5.52 9.56
C HIS A 14 -2.78 -6.75 9.55
N ARG A 15 -2.52 -7.29 10.73
CA ARG A 15 -1.77 -8.53 10.91
C ARG A 15 -2.74 -9.71 10.70
N ILE A 16 -2.91 -10.17 9.47
CA ILE A 16 -3.71 -11.38 9.17
C ILE A 16 -2.83 -12.63 9.37
N ALA A 17 -3.42 -13.70 9.88
CA ALA A 17 -2.75 -14.94 10.28
C ALA A 17 -1.84 -15.50 9.17
N GLY A 18 -0.53 -15.39 9.38
CA GLY A 18 0.53 -15.82 8.45
C GLY A 18 1.41 -14.67 7.96
N ASP A 19 2.12 -14.01 8.88
CA ASP A 19 3.30 -13.10 8.71
C ASP A 19 3.36 -12.11 7.52
N SER A 20 2.26 -11.88 6.79
CA SER A 20 2.26 -11.11 5.56
C SER A 20 1.63 -9.74 5.80
N LEU A 21 2.38 -8.69 5.46
CA LEU A 21 1.92 -7.31 5.54
C LEU A 21 1.10 -6.97 4.29
N VAL A 22 -0.08 -6.37 4.46
CA VAL A 22 -0.99 -5.98 3.38
C VAL A 22 -1.21 -4.47 3.33
N TYR A 23 -1.49 -3.96 2.14
CA TYR A 23 -1.96 -2.61 1.86
C TYR A 23 -3.40 -2.66 1.35
N ASP A 24 -4.30 -1.93 2.01
CA ASP A 24 -5.70 -1.82 1.60
C ASP A 24 -5.81 -1.11 0.24
N CYS A 25 -6.44 -1.76 -0.72
CA CYS A 25 -6.62 -1.25 -2.06
C CYS A 25 -7.66 -0.12 -2.08
N PRO A 26 -7.29 1.13 -2.45
CA PRO A 26 -8.22 2.25 -2.46
C PRO A 26 -9.32 2.12 -3.53
N GLU A 27 -9.11 1.29 -4.56
CA GLU A 27 -10.02 1.14 -5.69
C GLU A 27 -11.15 0.12 -5.46
N CYS A 28 -11.19 -0.58 -4.31
CA CYS A 28 -12.28 -1.52 -4.00
C CYS A 28 -12.44 -1.78 -2.48
N GLU A 29 -13.68 -2.02 -2.05
CA GLU A 29 -14.10 -2.04 -0.63
C GLU A 29 -13.41 -3.12 0.25
N PHE A 30 -12.92 -4.20 -0.35
CA PHE A 30 -12.32 -5.34 0.37
C PHE A 30 -10.97 -5.78 -0.19
N GLY A 31 -10.39 -5.00 -1.10
CA GLY A 31 -9.20 -5.46 -1.81
C GLY A 31 -7.93 -5.25 -1.02
N GLU A 32 -7.01 -6.20 -1.13
CA GLU A 32 -5.71 -6.13 -0.48
C GLU A 32 -4.58 -6.31 -1.51
N VAL A 33 -3.44 -5.67 -1.25
CA VAL A 33 -2.20 -5.84 -2.00
C VAL A 33 -1.12 -6.32 -1.03
N LEU A 34 -0.43 -7.41 -1.35
CA LEU A 34 0.69 -7.87 -0.54
C LEU A 34 1.86 -6.89 -0.61
N VAL A 35 2.38 -6.48 0.54
CA VAL A 35 3.52 -5.55 0.57
C VAL A 35 4.82 -6.23 0.12
N THR A 36 4.94 -7.53 0.31
CA THR A 36 6.05 -8.32 -0.28
C THR A 36 6.03 -8.22 -1.81
N ASP A 37 4.86 -8.37 -2.44
CA ASP A 37 4.73 -8.23 -3.89
C ASP A 37 5.08 -6.81 -4.34
N LEU A 38 4.70 -5.79 -3.56
CA LEU A 38 5.07 -4.40 -3.82
C LEU A 38 6.58 -4.13 -3.77
N ILE A 39 7.34 -4.94 -3.03
CA ILE A 39 8.80 -4.85 -2.91
C ILE A 39 9.49 -5.70 -3.99
N GLU A 40 9.02 -6.92 -4.21
CA GLU A 40 9.69 -7.92 -5.04
C GLU A 40 9.24 -7.91 -6.51
N SER A 41 8.04 -7.41 -6.80
CA SER A 41 7.42 -7.43 -8.12
C SER A 41 7.15 -6.03 -8.65
N SER A 42 7.51 -5.79 -9.92
CA SER A 42 7.16 -4.56 -10.63
C SER A 42 5.68 -4.48 -11.06
N ASP A 43 4.92 -5.55 -10.83
CA ASP A 43 3.53 -5.73 -11.25
C ASP A 43 2.66 -6.24 -10.09
N ALA A 44 2.90 -5.70 -8.88
CA ALA A 44 2.05 -5.93 -7.72
C ALA A 44 0.61 -5.48 -8.03
N ARG A 45 -0.35 -6.33 -7.69
CA ARG A 45 -1.77 -6.12 -7.99
C ARG A 45 -2.63 -6.37 -6.77
N CYS A 46 -3.74 -5.65 -6.68
CA CYS A 46 -4.81 -6.01 -5.77
C CYS A 46 -5.32 -7.42 -6.10
N LEU A 47 -5.46 -8.24 -5.07
CA LEU A 47 -5.91 -9.63 -5.19
C LEU A 47 -7.36 -9.74 -5.70
N ASP A 48 -8.17 -8.70 -5.47
CA ASP A 48 -9.58 -8.68 -5.83
C ASP A 48 -9.86 -7.99 -7.17
N CYS A 49 -9.46 -6.73 -7.31
CA CYS A 49 -9.81 -5.93 -8.50
C CYS A 49 -8.72 -5.90 -9.57
N GLY A 50 -7.52 -6.43 -9.28
CA GLY A 50 -6.40 -6.47 -10.22
C GLY A 50 -5.73 -5.12 -10.52
N ALA A 51 -6.13 -4.05 -9.81
CA ALA A 51 -5.48 -2.75 -9.91
C ALA A 51 -3.99 -2.85 -9.57
N ARG A 52 -3.14 -2.19 -10.36
CA ARG A 52 -1.68 -2.26 -10.23
C ARG A 52 -1.16 -1.16 -9.33
N TYR A 53 -0.22 -1.52 -8.48
CA TYR A 53 0.41 -0.60 -7.54
C TYR A 53 1.93 -0.71 -7.60
N ARG A 54 2.60 0.37 -7.20
CA ARG A 54 4.06 0.45 -7.10
C ARG A 54 4.44 1.10 -5.79
N LEU A 55 5.37 0.50 -5.06
CA LEU A 55 5.93 1.08 -3.85
C LEU A 55 6.96 2.17 -4.20
N HIS A 56 6.84 3.31 -3.54
CA HIS A 56 7.86 4.35 -3.53
C HIS A 56 8.30 4.59 -2.10
N VAL A 57 9.61 4.55 -1.86
CA VAL A 57 10.20 4.83 -0.54
C VAL A 57 10.87 6.19 -0.62
N GLU A 58 10.33 7.15 0.12
CA GLU A 58 10.90 8.48 0.27
C GLU A 58 11.64 8.57 1.60
N ARG A 59 12.83 9.17 1.56
CA ARG A 59 13.59 9.45 2.79
C ARG A 59 13.00 10.71 3.41
N VAL A 60 12.55 10.61 4.65
CA VAL A 60 12.25 11.79 5.46
C VAL A 60 13.58 12.32 5.97
N ASP A 61 14.04 13.45 5.45
CA ASP A 61 15.17 14.17 6.03
C ASP A 61 14.63 15.00 7.20
N ASP A 62 15.04 14.70 8.43
CA ASP A 62 14.71 15.45 9.67
C ASP A 62 15.35 16.86 9.70
N ARG A 63 15.38 17.58 8.56
CA ARG A 63 15.84 18.96 8.46
C ARG A 63 14.66 19.89 8.19
N ASP A 64 13.65 19.78 9.04
CA ASP A 64 12.72 20.88 9.29
C ASP A 64 13.17 21.52 10.62
N GLU A 65 13.91 22.64 10.50
CA GLU A 65 14.15 23.61 11.59
C GLU A 65 12.84 24.32 12.00
#